data_AF-A0A7C3IDB1-F1
#
_entry.id   AF-A0A7C3IDB1-F1
#
_cell.length_a   1.000
_cell.length_b   1.000
_cell.length_c   1.000
_cell.angle_alpha   90.00
_cell.angle_beta   90.00
_cell.angle_gamma   90.00
#
_symmetry.space_group_name_H-M   'P 1'
#
loop_
_entity.id
_entity.type
_entity.pdbx_description
1 polymer ?
#
loop_
_entity_poly.entity_id
_entity_poly.type
_entity_poly.pdbx_seq_one_letter_code
_entity_poly.pdbx_strand_id
1 'polypeptide(L)'
;MEWIEEELVMVSAIEHYGYCPRQCALIHVEHVYDENVFTIRGSLAHDRVDKPIETSENNIKVERALPIWSDQYGLIGKADMVEFHPDGVIRPVEYKYGSRHRNNRCLLRAEDLQVCAQGLCL
;
A
#
# COMPACT_ATOMS: atom_id res chain seq x y z
N MET A 1 4.94 8.08 18.98
CA MET A 1 3.50 8.12 19.29
C MET A 1 3.02 6.69 19.12
N GLU A 2 2.21 6.18 20.04
CA GLU A 2 1.75 4.79 19.99
C GLU A 2 0.28 4.81 19.57
N TRP A 3 -0.01 4.27 18.39
CA TRP A 3 -1.36 4.19 17.83
C TRP A 3 -2.05 2.92 18.33
N ILE A 4 -3.31 3.03 18.74
CA ILE A 4 -4.15 1.84 18.94
C ILE A 4 -4.64 1.32 17.58
N GLU A 5 -4.93 0.02 17.47
CA GLU A 5 -5.26 -0.61 16.17
C GLU A 5 -6.44 0.05 15.46
N GLU A 6 -7.42 0.54 16.21
CA GLU A 6 -8.62 1.22 15.70
C GLU A 6 -8.34 2.59 15.08
N GLU A 7 -7.18 3.19 15.39
CA GLU A 7 -6.74 4.47 14.84
C GLU A 7 -5.84 4.30 13.61
N LEU A 8 -5.43 3.07 13.29
CA LEU A 8 -4.59 2.80 12.14
C LEU A 8 -5.37 2.98 10.84
N VAL A 9 -4.79 3.72 9.91
CA VAL A 9 -5.38 4.01 8.62
C VAL A 9 -4.76 3.11 7.55
N MET A 10 -5.63 2.41 6.81
CA MET A 10 -5.18 1.65 5.66
C MET A 10 -4.64 2.57 4.56
N VAL A 11 -3.50 2.21 3.96
CA VAL A 11 -2.93 2.95 2.82
C VAL A 11 -3.91 3.08 1.66
N SER A 12 -4.72 2.04 1.40
CA SER A 12 -5.80 2.07 0.40
C SER A 12 -6.94 3.03 0.77
N ALA A 13 -7.18 3.30 2.06
CA ALA A 13 -8.16 4.30 2.49
C ALA A 13 -7.75 5.72 2.08
N ILE A 14 -6.45 6.00 1.97
CA ILE A 14 -5.95 7.29 1.49
C ILE A 14 -6.35 7.52 0.02
N GLU A 15 -6.21 6.50 -0.85
CA GLU A 15 -6.68 6.55 -2.24
C GLU A 15 -8.19 6.75 -2.28
N HIS A 16 -8.95 5.89 -1.60
CA HIS A 16 -10.41 5.90 -1.64
C HIS A 16 -10.98 7.22 -1.15
N TYR A 17 -10.42 7.79 -0.08
CA TYR A 17 -10.84 9.09 0.45
C TYR A 17 -10.48 10.21 -0.52
N GLY A 18 -9.27 10.20 -1.08
CA GLY A 18 -8.82 11.16 -2.08
C GLY A 18 -9.66 11.16 -3.35
N TYR A 19 -10.20 10.01 -3.75
CA TYR A 19 -11.15 9.91 -4.86
C TYR A 19 -12.56 10.37 -4.46
N CYS A 20 -13.12 9.79 -3.39
CA CYS A 20 -14.45 10.14 -2.89
C CYS A 20 -14.66 9.66 -1.44
N PRO A 21 -14.89 10.57 -0.47
CA PRO A 21 -15.15 10.20 0.93
C PRO A 21 -16.31 9.22 1.12
N ARG A 22 -17.37 9.33 0.30
CA ARG A 22 -18.49 8.38 0.34
C ARG A 22 -18.06 6.97 -0.07
N GLN A 23 -17.25 6.84 -1.11
CA GLN A 23 -16.74 5.54 -1.53
C GLN A 23 -15.82 4.95 -0.46
N CYS A 24 -14.95 5.77 0.14
CA CYS A 24 -14.12 5.35 1.26
C CYS A 24 -14.95 4.78 2.41
N ALA A 25 -16.03 5.45 2.82
CA ALA A 25 -16.91 4.95 3.87
C ALA A 25 -17.61 3.64 3.46
N LEU A 26 -18.09 3.53 2.22
CA LEU A 26 -18.71 2.29 1.73
C LEU A 26 -17.72 1.10 1.77
N ILE A 27 -16.45 1.33 1.47
CA ILE A 27 -15.42 0.28 1.47
C ILE A 27 -14.95 -0.05 2.90
N HIS A 28 -14.58 0.97 3.67
CA HIS A 28 -13.83 0.80 4.93
C HIS A 28 -14.66 0.87 6.21
N VAL A 29 -15.89 1.40 6.15
CA VAL A 29 -16.80 1.49 7.31
C VAL A 29 -17.97 0.54 7.14
N GLU A 30 -18.57 0.52 5.96
CA GLU A 30 -19.74 -0.32 5.67
C GLU A 30 -19.36 -1.71 5.11
N HIS A 31 -18.07 -1.94 4.84
CA HIS A 31 -17.53 -3.21 4.33
C HIS A 31 -18.26 -3.76 3.08
N VAL A 32 -18.78 -2.87 2.23
CA VAL A 32 -19.61 -3.23 1.05
C VAL A 32 -18.81 -3.98 -0.03
N TYR A 33 -17.48 -3.93 0.03
CA TYR A 33 -16.57 -4.48 -0.97
C TYR A 33 -15.49 -5.39 -0.38
N ASP A 34 -15.69 -5.91 0.84
CA ASP A 34 -14.63 -6.55 1.62
C ASP A 34 -14.27 -7.95 1.11
N GLU A 35 -13.14 -8.07 0.40
CA GLU A 35 -12.39 -9.33 0.30
C GLU A 35 -11.26 -9.30 1.34
N ASN A 36 -11.55 -9.83 2.54
CA ASN A 36 -10.63 -10.32 3.57
C ASN A 36 -9.21 -9.69 3.60
N VAL A 37 -9.03 -8.59 4.34
CA VAL A 37 -7.67 -8.04 4.60
C VAL A 37 -7.30 -7.99 6.09
N PHE A 38 -8.17 -8.45 6.99
CA PHE A 38 -7.88 -8.38 8.42
C PHE A 38 -7.10 -9.60 8.91
N THR A 39 -5.77 -9.47 8.94
CA THR A 39 -4.84 -9.76 10.06
C THR A 39 -3.41 -9.58 9.53
N ILE A 40 -3.06 -8.35 9.15
CA ILE A 40 -1.77 -8.05 8.50
C ILE A 40 -0.62 -8.05 9.53
N ARG A 41 -0.78 -7.34 10.66
CA ARG A 41 0.35 -7.06 11.56
C ARG A 41 0.94 -8.30 12.24
N GLY A 42 0.10 -9.22 12.72
CA GLY A 42 0.52 -10.44 13.42
C GLY A 42 0.91 -11.60 12.50
N SER A 43 0.22 -11.79 11.37
CA SER A 43 0.51 -12.87 10.43
C SER A 43 1.77 -12.62 9.60
N LEU A 44 2.08 -11.35 9.29
CA LEU A 44 3.11 -11.01 8.31
C LEU A 44 4.52 -10.94 8.86
N ALA A 45 4.70 -10.75 10.17
CA ALA A 45 5.99 -10.96 10.81
C ALA A 45 6.45 -12.43 10.71
N HIS A 46 5.49 -13.36 10.72
CA HIS A 46 5.74 -14.79 10.54
C HIS A 46 5.95 -15.16 9.05
N ASP A 47 5.11 -14.66 8.13
CA ASP A 47 5.23 -14.96 6.68
C ASP A 47 6.49 -14.37 6.02
N ARG A 48 7.12 -13.33 6.61
CA ARG A 48 8.32 -12.68 6.06
C ARG A 48 9.53 -13.61 5.97
N VAL A 49 9.52 -14.70 6.74
CA VAL A 49 10.59 -15.71 6.74
C VAL A 49 10.53 -16.61 5.50
N ASP A 50 9.37 -16.74 4.86
CA ASP A 50 9.11 -17.84 3.91
C ASP A 50 8.95 -17.43 2.43
N LYS A 51 9.04 -16.14 2.07
CA LYS A 51 8.83 -15.69 0.67
C LYS A 51 10.13 -15.41 -0.08
N PRO A 52 10.27 -15.92 -1.33
CA PRO A 52 11.47 -15.70 -2.14
C PRO A 52 11.53 -14.25 -2.65
N ILE A 53 12.69 -13.61 -2.48
CA ILE A 53 13.02 -12.32 -3.09
C ILE A 53 13.45 -12.58 -4.54
N GLU A 54 12.77 -11.96 -5.51
CA GLU A 54 13.21 -11.97 -6.91
C GLU A 54 14.31 -10.93 -7.10
N THR A 55 15.46 -11.32 -7.66
CA THR A 55 16.54 -10.40 -8.01
C THR A 55 16.70 -10.35 -9.53
N SER A 56 16.62 -9.16 -10.11
CA SER A 56 16.80 -8.96 -11.56
C SER A 56 18.28 -8.78 -11.95
N GLU A 57 18.57 -8.78 -13.27
CA GLU A 57 19.94 -8.66 -13.82
C GLU A 57 20.70 -7.40 -13.36
N ASN A 58 19.99 -6.34 -12.95
CA ASN A 58 20.60 -5.09 -12.46
C ASN A 58 20.81 -5.05 -10.94
N ASN A 59 20.77 -6.20 -10.24
CA ASN A 59 20.80 -6.30 -8.77
C ASN A 59 19.66 -5.55 -8.06
N ILE A 60 18.57 -5.23 -8.76
CA ILE A 60 17.36 -4.69 -8.14
C ILE A 60 16.63 -5.88 -7.52
N LYS A 61 16.43 -5.83 -6.19
CA LYS A 61 15.62 -6.79 -5.46
C LYS A 61 14.17 -6.33 -5.49
N VAL A 62 13.26 -7.26 -5.74
CA VAL A 62 11.84 -6.98 -5.87
C VAL A 62 11.09 -7.81 -4.85
N GLU A 63 10.29 -7.14 -4.03
CA GLU A 63 9.32 -7.79 -3.14
C GLU A 63 7.92 -7.45 -3.62
N ARG A 64 7.12 -8.49 -3.91
CA ARG A 64 5.70 -8.33 -4.23
C ARG A 64 4.86 -8.50 -2.98
N ALA A 65 3.69 -7.88 -2.97
CA ALA A 65 2.73 -8.03 -1.88
C ALA A 65 3.34 -7.68 -0.51
N LEU A 66 4.25 -6.69 -0.47
CA LEU A 66 5.05 -6.32 0.68
C LEU A 66 4.17 -5.64 1.75
N PRO A 67 4.07 -6.19 2.95
CA PRO A 67 3.43 -5.53 4.07
C PRO A 67 4.21 -4.28 4.47
N ILE A 68 3.51 -3.17 4.67
CA ILE A 68 4.09 -1.87 4.97
C ILE A 68 3.33 -1.18 6.11
N TRP A 69 4.03 -0.38 6.92
CA TRP A 69 3.41 0.42 7.97
C TRP A 69 4.28 1.62 8.34
N SER A 70 3.68 2.61 8.99
CA SER A 70 4.39 3.75 9.55
C SER A 70 3.84 4.06 10.95
N ASP A 71 4.64 3.79 11.98
CA ASP A 71 4.27 4.15 13.36
C ASP A 71 4.27 5.68 13.56
N GLN A 72 5.00 6.43 12.72
CA GLN A 72 4.98 7.89 12.76
C GLN A 72 3.63 8.46 12.30
N TYR A 73 3.04 7.88 11.24
CA TYR A 73 1.82 8.41 10.61
C TYR A 73 0.56 7.57 10.89
N GLY A 74 0.68 6.45 11.61
CA GLY A 74 -0.45 5.56 11.89
C GLY A 74 -0.95 4.84 10.64
N LEU A 75 -0.06 4.55 9.68
CA LEU A 75 -0.42 3.92 8.42
C LEU A 75 -0.15 2.42 8.44
N ILE A 76 -1.03 1.62 7.85
CA ILE A 76 -0.83 0.19 7.60
C ILE A 76 -1.29 -0.21 6.20
N GLY A 77 -0.70 -1.23 5.62
CA GLY A 77 -1.22 -1.79 4.39
C GLY A 77 -0.25 -2.73 3.70
N LYS A 78 -0.38 -2.76 2.38
CA LYS A 78 0.37 -3.64 1.49
C LYS A 78 0.73 -2.87 0.23
N ALA A 79 1.97 -2.99 -0.20
CA ALA A 79 2.43 -2.54 -1.50
C ALA A 79 2.40 -3.71 -2.48
N ASP A 80 1.91 -3.48 -3.69
CA ASP A 80 1.87 -4.50 -4.73
C ASP A 80 3.26 -4.97 -5.13
N MET A 81 4.20 -4.02 -5.27
CA MET A 81 5.60 -4.29 -5.54
C MET A 81 6.48 -3.19 -4.94
N VAL A 82 7.63 -3.56 -4.40
CA VAL A 82 8.67 -2.64 -3.94
C VAL A 82 10.00 -3.07 -4.52
N GLU A 83 10.69 -2.11 -5.12
CA GLU A 83 12.04 -2.27 -5.65
C GLU A 83 13.07 -1.72 -4.66
N PHE A 84 14.06 -2.54 -4.32
CA PHE A 84 15.22 -2.14 -3.54
C PHE A 84 16.42 -2.05 -4.47
N HIS A 85 16.84 -0.81 -4.74
CA HIS A 85 17.93 -0.51 -5.65
C HIS A 85 19.30 -0.59 -4.93
N PRO A 86 20.38 -0.97 -5.63
CA PRO A 86 21.72 -1.05 -5.03
C PRO A 86 22.27 0.27 -4.49
N ASP A 87 21.77 1.41 -4.97
CA ASP A 87 22.12 2.76 -4.50
C ASP A 87 21.42 3.15 -3.18
N GLY A 88 20.63 2.23 -2.60
CA GLY A 88 19.86 2.44 -1.38
C GLY A 88 18.48 3.04 -1.60
N VAL A 89 18.09 3.32 -2.84
CA VAL A 89 16.75 3.84 -3.14
C VAL A 89 15.71 2.73 -3.06
N ILE A 90 14.66 2.97 -2.28
CA ILE A 90 13.50 2.08 -2.16
C ILE A 90 12.33 2.71 -2.92
N ARG A 91 11.73 1.99 -3.87
CA ARG A 91 10.65 2.49 -4.72
C ARG A 91 9.41 1.60 -4.62
N PRO A 92 8.29 2.10 -4.08
CA PRO A 92 7.01 1.44 -4.28
C PRO A 92 6.58 1.57 -5.74
N VAL A 93 6.04 0.49 -6.30
CA VAL A 93 5.57 0.41 -7.69
C VAL A 93 4.16 -0.17 -7.70
N GLU A 94 3.20 0.65 -8.11
CA GLU A 94 1.80 0.27 -8.29
C GLU A 94 1.52 0.00 -9.79
N TYR A 95 1.16 -1.24 -10.14
CA TYR A 95 0.80 -1.58 -11.51
C TYR A 95 -0.69 -1.34 -11.77
N LYS A 96 -1.03 -0.51 -12.77
CA LYS A 96 -2.40 -0.38 -13.27
C LYS A 96 -2.54 -1.21 -14.55
N TYR A 97 -3.37 -2.25 -14.52
CA TYR A 97 -3.76 -2.98 -15.74
C TYR A 97 -4.66 -2.08 -16.61
N GLY A 98 -4.19 -1.73 -17.80
CA GLY A 98 -4.92 -0.92 -18.79
C GLY A 98 -4.43 0.53 -18.90
N SER A 99 -5.03 1.29 -19.81
CA SER A 99 -4.72 2.72 -19.96
C SER A 99 -5.10 3.44 -18.67
N ARG A 100 -4.13 4.09 -18.00
CA ARG A 100 -4.45 5.03 -16.90
C ARG A 100 -5.56 5.94 -17.39
N HIS A 101 -6.61 6.12 -16.58
CA HIS A 101 -7.76 6.96 -16.91
C HIS A 101 -7.33 8.43 -16.96
N ARG A 102 -6.53 8.81 -17.98
CA ARG A 102 -5.85 10.09 -18.12
C ARG A 102 -6.81 11.28 -18.08
N ASN A 103 -8.08 11.02 -18.40
CA ASN A 103 -9.15 12.02 -18.43
C ASN A 103 -9.80 12.23 -17.06
N ASN A 104 -9.58 11.35 -16.07
CA ASN A 104 -10.11 11.50 -14.71
C ASN A 104 -9.01 11.97 -13.75
N ARG A 105 -8.89 13.31 -13.61
CA ARG A 105 -7.87 13.93 -12.75
C ARG A 105 -8.05 13.64 -11.27
N CYS A 106 -9.28 13.39 -10.79
CA CYS A 106 -9.52 13.02 -9.40
C CYS A 106 -8.95 11.64 -9.11
N LEU A 107 -9.19 10.68 -10.01
CA LEU A 107 -8.63 9.33 -9.88
C LEU A 107 -7.10 9.34 -9.90
N LEU A 108 -6.49 10.05 -10.87
CA LEU A 108 -5.03 10.11 -10.94
C LEU A 108 -4.39 10.68 -9.66
N ARG A 109 -4.97 11.75 -9.10
CA ARG A 109 -4.48 12.32 -7.84
C ARG A 109 -4.65 11.37 -6.67
N ALA A 110 -5.75 10.63 -6.61
CA ALA A 110 -5.97 9.61 -5.59
C ALA A 110 -4.93 8.48 -5.68
N GLU A 111 -4.65 7.99 -6.89
CA GLU A 111 -3.61 6.98 -7.14
C GLU A 111 -2.23 7.47 -6.68
N ASP A 112 -1.88 8.73 -6.98
CA ASP A 112 -0.61 9.32 -6.54
C ASP A 112 -0.52 9.39 -5.00
N LEU A 113 -1.63 9.69 -4.32
CA LEU A 113 -1.68 9.69 -2.85
C LEU A 113 -1.42 8.31 -2.25
N GLN A 114 -1.89 7.22 -2.89
CA GLN A 114 -1.61 5.86 -2.44
C GLN A 114 -0.12 5.55 -2.49
N VAL A 115 0.56 5.90 -3.58
CA VAL A 115 2.00 5.65 -3.75
C VAL A 115 2.83 6.50 -2.79
N CYS A 116 2.44 7.76 -2.55
CA CYS A 116 3.02 8.56 -1.46
C CYS A 116 2.78 7.92 -0.08
N ALA A 117 1.56 7.42 0.13
CA ALA A 117 1.12 6.49 1.17
C ALA A 117 2.18 5.43 1.51
N GLN A 118 2.47 4.62 0.50
CA GLN A 118 3.42 3.51 0.54
C GLN A 118 4.84 4.03 0.82
N GLY A 119 5.26 5.11 0.18
CA GLY A 119 6.58 5.72 0.38
C GLY A 119 6.82 6.26 1.78
N LEU A 120 5.78 6.70 2.50
CA LEU A 120 5.89 7.11 3.92
C LEU A 120 6.02 5.91 4.88
N CYS A 121 5.76 4.70 4.39
CA CYS A 121 5.85 3.45 5.16
C CYS A 121 7.15 2.67 4.89
N LEU A 122 7.96 3.09 3.92
CA LEU A 122 9.22 2.46 3.50
C LEU A 122 10.41 3.30 3.95
#